data_AF-A0A1Q7RFZ1-F1
#
_entry.id   AF-A0A1Q7RFZ1-F1
#
_cell.length_a   1.000
_cell.length_b   1.000
_cell.length_c   1.000
_cell.angle_alpha   90.00
_cell.angle_beta   90.00
_cell.angle_gamma   90.00
#
_symmetry.space_group_name_H-M   'P 1'
#
loop_
_entity.id
_entity.type
_entity.pdbx_description
1 polymer ?
#
loop_
_entity_poly.entity_id
_entity_poly.type
_entity_poly.pdbx_seq_one_letter_code
_entity_poly.pdbx_strand_id
1 'polypeptide(L)'
;MFKWDGKEDALLTVALEVVRDVFNENQKFAWDLKPLFRLQMAYLLLWSAIERYASLRYHLGVDVTKKIRQLAEEPSFQTALQQFVKQEKRVYRADRPKENYRLDPTNSSESLDFYYQIRSNITHRGKAVPDDFDLLKDSLFQLSQIFDCVLESAFAEAKASNTS
;
A
#
# COMPACT_ATOMS: atom_id res chain seq x y z
N MET A 1 2.97 -32.63 1.06
CA MET A 1 2.23 -31.37 1.25
C MET A 1 3.21 -30.38 1.85
N PHE A 2 3.72 -29.43 1.07
CA PHE A 2 4.64 -28.41 1.61
C PHE A 2 3.85 -27.52 2.58
N LYS A 3 4.31 -27.46 3.82
CA LYS A 3 3.76 -26.60 4.87
C LYS A 3 4.22 -25.18 4.55
N TRP A 4 3.46 -24.48 3.71
CA TRP A 4 3.77 -23.11 3.30
C TRP A 4 3.54 -22.16 4.48
N ASP A 5 4.55 -21.38 4.85
CA ASP A 5 4.48 -20.30 5.84
C ASP A 5 4.70 -18.96 5.09
N GLY A 6 3.76 -18.01 5.26
CA GLY A 6 3.86 -16.69 4.63
C GLY A 6 5.12 -15.90 5.03
N LYS A 7 5.81 -16.32 6.09
CA LYS A 7 7.10 -15.77 6.53
C LYS A 7 8.27 -16.05 5.59
N GLU A 8 8.15 -17.04 4.71
CA GLU A 8 9.15 -17.33 3.68
C GLU A 8 8.72 -16.81 2.29
N ASP A 9 7.55 -16.15 2.19
CA ASP A 9 7.10 -15.59 0.92
C ASP A 9 7.93 -14.35 0.58
N ALA A 10 8.66 -14.42 -0.53
CA ALA A 10 9.54 -13.35 -0.99
C ALA A 10 8.80 -12.01 -1.22
N LEU A 11 7.50 -12.04 -1.55
CA LEU A 11 6.71 -10.81 -1.69
C LEU A 11 6.32 -10.21 -0.34
N LEU A 12 6.30 -10.99 0.75
CA LEU A 12 5.99 -10.52 2.10
C LEU A 12 7.27 -10.28 2.94
N THR A 13 8.45 -10.44 2.33
CA THR A 13 9.75 -10.27 2.98
C THR A 13 10.68 -9.40 2.11
N VAL A 14 11.39 -10.02 1.16
CA VAL A 14 12.40 -9.39 0.30
C VAL A 14 11.83 -8.21 -0.49
N ALA A 15 10.62 -8.34 -1.04
CA ALA A 15 10.00 -7.25 -1.79
C ALA A 15 9.77 -6.00 -0.91
N LEU A 16 9.43 -6.17 0.36
CA LEU A 16 9.24 -5.06 1.29
C LEU A 16 10.57 -4.41 1.68
N GLU A 17 11.65 -5.19 1.77
CA GLU A 17 13.01 -4.65 1.92
C GLU A 17 13.38 -3.78 0.71
N VAL A 18 13.15 -4.29 -0.52
CA VAL A 18 13.38 -3.52 -1.76
C VAL A 18 12.55 -2.23 -1.77
N VAL A 19 11.29 -2.27 -1.34
CA VAL A 19 10.45 -1.07 -1.23
C VAL A 19 11.05 -0.05 -0.27
N ARG A 20 11.53 -0.48 0.90
CA ARG A 20 12.16 0.37 1.91
C ARG A 20 13.47 0.98 1.39
N ASP A 21 14.31 0.20 0.75
CA ASP A 21 15.58 0.66 0.17
C ASP A 21 15.33 1.72 -0.90
N VAL A 22 14.42 1.45 -1.84
CA VAL A 22 14.06 2.42 -2.89
C VAL A 22 13.48 3.70 -2.28
N PHE A 23 12.63 3.61 -1.25
CA PHE A 23 12.12 4.80 -0.57
C PHE A 23 13.25 5.64 0.04
N ASN A 24 14.16 5.00 0.78
CA ASN A 24 15.27 5.68 1.47
C ASN A 24 16.24 6.37 0.50
N GLU A 25 16.50 5.76 -0.66
CA GLU A 25 17.41 6.32 -1.67
C GLU A 25 16.80 7.44 -2.51
N ASN A 26 15.46 7.56 -2.55
CA ASN A 26 14.75 8.43 -3.51
C ASN A 26 13.84 9.46 -2.82
N GLN A 27 14.19 9.89 -1.60
CA GLN A 27 13.41 10.87 -0.83
C GLN A 27 13.45 12.30 -1.39
N LYS A 28 14.44 12.61 -2.25
CA LYS A 28 14.65 13.95 -2.81
C LYS A 28 14.20 14.01 -4.26
N PHE A 29 13.43 15.05 -4.57
CA PHE A 29 13.02 15.34 -5.93
C PHE A 29 14.24 15.66 -6.81
N ALA A 30 14.23 15.17 -8.05
CA ALA A 30 15.20 15.55 -9.07
C ALA A 30 14.51 15.71 -10.43
N TRP A 31 14.94 16.72 -11.18
CA TRP A 31 14.41 17.04 -12.51
C TRP A 31 14.74 15.99 -13.58
N ASP A 32 15.69 15.08 -13.32
CA ASP A 32 15.95 13.94 -14.20
C ASP A 32 14.89 12.83 -14.05
N LEU A 33 13.90 13.02 -13.18
CA LEU A 33 12.74 12.17 -12.92
C LEU A 33 13.06 10.76 -12.42
N LYS A 34 14.33 10.39 -12.27
CA LYS A 34 14.71 9.06 -11.80
C LYS A 34 14.14 8.74 -10.41
N PRO A 35 14.17 9.67 -9.43
CA PRO A 35 13.56 9.41 -8.13
C PRO A 35 12.06 9.15 -8.24
N LEU A 36 11.34 9.91 -9.07
CA LEU A 36 9.91 9.73 -9.30
C LEU A 36 9.62 8.33 -9.86
N PHE A 37 10.29 7.92 -10.94
CA PHE A 37 10.07 6.60 -11.54
C PHE A 37 10.44 5.45 -10.60
N ARG A 38 11.51 5.61 -9.80
CA ARG A 38 11.88 4.62 -8.78
C ARG A 38 10.81 4.48 -7.71
N LEU A 39 10.27 5.58 -7.21
CA LEU A 39 9.12 5.54 -6.28
C LEU A 39 7.89 4.90 -6.94
N GLN A 40 7.65 5.13 -8.24
CA GLN A 40 6.54 4.48 -8.95
C GLN A 40 6.70 2.95 -9.00
N MET A 41 7.92 2.47 -9.30
CA MET A 41 8.23 1.03 -9.29
C MET A 41 8.06 0.43 -7.90
N ALA A 42 8.57 1.09 -6.86
CA ALA A 42 8.39 0.63 -5.48
C ALA A 42 6.91 0.61 -5.06
N TYR A 43 6.12 1.60 -5.47
CA TYR A 43 4.70 1.63 -5.17
C TYR A 43 3.93 0.47 -5.81
N LEU A 44 4.26 0.11 -7.06
CA LEU A 44 3.68 -1.06 -7.73
C LEU A 44 4.13 -2.38 -7.09
N LEU A 45 5.38 -2.47 -6.65
CA LEU A 45 5.90 -3.64 -5.93
C LEU A 45 5.20 -3.82 -4.58
N LEU A 46 5.00 -2.74 -3.82
CA LEU A 46 4.22 -2.75 -2.58
C LEU A 46 2.78 -3.26 -2.81
N TRP A 47 2.12 -2.79 -3.88
CA TRP A 47 0.79 -3.28 -4.23
C TRP A 47 0.77 -4.76 -4.60
N SER A 48 1.83 -5.27 -5.23
CA SER A 48 1.97 -6.70 -5.52
C SER A 48 2.09 -7.53 -4.23
N ALA A 49 2.80 -7.02 -3.22
CA ALA A 49 2.87 -7.63 -1.89
C ALA A 49 1.51 -7.62 -1.17
N ILE A 50 0.78 -6.51 -1.21
CA ILE A 50 -0.57 -6.38 -0.64
C ILE A 50 -1.55 -7.37 -1.29
N GLU A 51 -1.54 -7.47 -2.63
CA GLU A 51 -2.37 -8.40 -3.38
C GLU A 51 -2.05 -9.86 -3.05
N ARG A 52 -0.76 -10.17 -2.87
CA ARG A 52 -0.29 -11.49 -2.45
C ARG A 52 -0.81 -11.82 -1.06
N TYR A 53 -0.65 -10.92 -0.09
CA TYR A 53 -1.21 -11.07 1.26
C TYR A 53 -2.73 -11.31 1.22
N ALA A 54 -3.48 -10.44 0.55
CA ALA A 54 -4.94 -10.55 0.48
C ALA A 54 -5.39 -11.87 -0.18
N SER A 55 -4.65 -12.36 -1.18
CA SER A 55 -4.94 -13.63 -1.85
C SER A 55 -4.72 -14.84 -0.95
N LEU A 56 -3.77 -14.77 -0.03
CA LEU A 56 -3.43 -15.83 0.92
C LEU A 56 -4.32 -15.78 2.17
N ARG A 57 -4.62 -14.58 2.66
CA ARG A 57 -5.42 -14.33 3.87
C ARG A 57 -6.91 -14.57 3.63
N TYR A 58 -7.44 -14.14 2.49
CA TYR A 58 -8.86 -14.20 2.20
C TYR A 58 -9.17 -15.29 1.17
N HIS A 59 -10.20 -16.11 1.45
CA HIS A 59 -10.58 -17.30 0.68
C HIS A 59 -10.61 -17.07 -0.85
N LEU A 60 -10.12 -18.05 -1.60
CA LEU A 60 -10.06 -18.07 -3.07
C LEU A 60 -11.47 -18.20 -3.67
N GLY A 61 -12.13 -17.08 -3.96
CA GLY A 61 -13.43 -17.12 -4.64
C GLY A 61 -14.02 -15.76 -5.02
N VAL A 62 -13.26 -14.67 -4.91
CA VAL A 62 -13.76 -13.30 -5.09
C VAL A 62 -12.75 -12.47 -5.86
N ASP A 63 -13.24 -11.53 -6.67
CA ASP A 63 -12.52 -10.41 -7.31
C ASP A 63 -11.41 -9.84 -6.39
N VAL A 64 -10.18 -9.73 -6.92
CA VAL A 64 -9.00 -9.21 -6.20
C VAL A 64 -9.29 -7.86 -5.53
N THR A 65 -10.08 -7.01 -6.18
CA THR A 65 -10.47 -5.70 -5.64
C THR A 65 -11.28 -5.83 -4.37
N LYS A 66 -12.20 -6.80 -4.31
CA LYS A 66 -12.98 -7.07 -3.10
C LYS A 66 -12.11 -7.63 -1.98
N LYS A 67 -11.13 -8.48 -2.30
CA LYS A 67 -10.15 -8.99 -1.32
C LYS A 67 -9.28 -7.88 -0.75
N ILE A 68 -8.78 -6.98 -1.58
CA ILE A 68 -8.02 -5.81 -1.13
C ILE A 68 -8.87 -5.00 -0.15
N ARG A 69 -10.15 -4.77 -0.44
CA ARG A 69 -11.03 -4.00 0.46
C ARG A 69 -11.21 -4.60 1.84
N GLN A 70 -11.06 -5.92 2.00
CA GLN A 70 -11.07 -6.55 3.32
C GLN A 70 -9.87 -6.12 4.19
N LEU A 71 -8.78 -5.64 3.58
CA LEU A 71 -7.66 -5.05 4.31
C LEU A 71 -8.09 -3.85 5.16
N ALA A 72 -9.06 -3.05 4.68
CA ALA A 72 -9.57 -1.90 5.42
C ALA A 72 -10.41 -2.28 6.66
N GLU A 73 -10.84 -3.53 6.76
CA GLU A 73 -11.59 -4.09 7.88
C GLU A 73 -10.65 -4.61 8.98
N GLU A 74 -9.36 -4.79 8.71
CA GLU A 74 -8.37 -5.24 9.68
C GLU A 74 -8.16 -4.18 10.78
N PRO A 75 -8.28 -4.53 12.08
CA PRO A 75 -8.05 -3.57 13.17
C PRO A 75 -6.64 -2.96 13.16
N SER A 76 -5.63 -3.75 12.75
CA SER A 76 -4.24 -3.32 12.59
C SER A 76 -4.11 -2.26 11.50
N PHE A 77 -4.84 -2.40 10.38
CA PHE A 77 -4.90 -1.39 9.32
C PHE A 77 -5.51 -0.09 9.84
N GLN A 78 -6.66 -0.16 10.52
CA GLN A 78 -7.36 1.02 11.04
C GLN A 78 -6.51 1.79 12.06
N THR A 79 -5.85 1.06 12.96
CA THR A 79 -4.98 1.64 13.99
C THR A 79 -3.74 2.28 13.36
N ALA A 80 -3.07 1.57 12.45
CA ALA A 80 -1.89 2.07 11.77
C ALA A 80 -2.23 3.27 10.86
N LEU A 81 -3.40 3.28 10.22
CA LEU A 81 -3.86 4.41 9.42
C LEU A 81 -3.92 5.69 10.25
N GLN A 82 -4.53 5.66 11.43
CA GLN A 82 -4.57 6.81 12.35
C GLN A 82 -3.18 7.22 12.86
N GLN A 83 -2.27 6.24 12.99
CA GLN A 83 -0.90 6.48 13.41
C GLN A 83 -0.07 7.18 12.33
N PHE A 84 -0.17 6.79 11.07
CA PHE A 84 0.72 7.25 10.00
C PHE A 84 0.12 8.33 9.10
N VAL A 85 -1.21 8.48 9.09
CA VAL A 85 -1.90 9.52 8.31
C VAL A 85 -2.31 10.65 9.24
N LYS A 86 -1.73 11.84 9.02
CA LYS A 86 -1.95 13.04 9.85
C LYS A 86 -2.75 14.14 9.18
N GLN A 87 -2.95 14.05 7.86
CA GLN A 87 -3.60 15.08 7.08
C GLN A 87 -4.53 14.44 6.06
N GLU A 88 -5.69 15.05 5.86
CA GLU A 88 -6.57 14.67 4.78
C GLU A 88 -5.99 15.09 3.43
N LYS A 89 -6.11 14.21 2.45
CA LYS A 89 -5.69 14.46 1.06
C LYS A 89 -6.79 14.01 0.11
N ARG A 90 -6.77 14.53 -1.13
CA ARG A 90 -7.68 14.09 -2.18
C ARG A 90 -6.92 13.80 -3.46
N VAL A 91 -7.33 12.74 -4.15
CA VAL A 91 -6.90 12.46 -5.52
C VAL A 91 -8.11 12.41 -6.42
N TYR A 92 -7.99 13.06 -7.58
CA TYR A 92 -9.05 13.13 -8.57
C TYR A 92 -8.84 12.05 -9.62
N ARG A 93 -9.94 11.54 -10.15
CA ARG A 93 -9.91 10.63 -11.30
C ARG A 93 -9.50 11.38 -12.56
N ALA A 94 -8.57 10.79 -13.32
CA ALA A 94 -8.10 11.38 -14.57
C ALA A 94 -9.18 11.35 -15.66
N ASP A 95 -10.03 10.32 -15.68
CA ASP A 95 -11.14 10.14 -16.61
C ASP A 95 -12.41 10.90 -16.18
N ARG A 96 -12.57 11.19 -14.87
CA ARG A 96 -13.74 11.86 -14.29
C ARG A 96 -13.33 12.86 -13.20
N PRO A 97 -12.90 14.07 -13.56
CA PRO A 97 -12.34 15.04 -12.59
C PRO A 97 -13.28 15.49 -11.48
N LYS A 98 -14.59 15.24 -11.60
CA LYS A 98 -15.59 15.52 -10.54
C LYS A 98 -15.62 14.43 -9.45
N GLU A 99 -15.10 13.24 -9.76
CA GLU A 99 -14.96 12.14 -8.82
C GLU A 99 -13.58 12.23 -8.14
N ASN A 100 -13.57 12.16 -6.81
CA ASN A 100 -12.36 12.18 -6.01
C ASN A 100 -12.39 11.10 -4.94
N TYR A 101 -11.21 10.68 -4.53
CA TYR A 101 -10.99 9.77 -3.42
C TYR A 101 -10.29 10.54 -2.31
N ARG A 102 -10.71 10.31 -1.07
CA ARG A 102 -10.22 11.02 0.10
C ARG A 102 -9.37 10.11 0.97
N LEU A 103 -8.21 10.60 1.36
CA LEU A 103 -7.43 10.03 2.45
C LEU A 103 -7.98 10.63 3.75
N ASP A 104 -8.58 9.81 4.59
CA ASP A 104 -9.14 10.19 5.90
C ASP A 104 -8.70 9.16 6.95
N PRO A 105 -7.90 9.56 7.97
CA PRO A 105 -7.39 8.63 8.98
C PRO A 105 -8.49 7.90 9.76
N THR A 106 -9.71 8.42 9.79
CA THR A 106 -10.86 7.82 10.49
C THR A 106 -11.73 6.93 9.59
N ASN A 107 -11.51 6.97 8.27
CA ASN A 107 -12.23 6.16 7.29
C ASN A 107 -11.26 5.28 6.50
N SER A 108 -11.11 4.02 6.94
CA SER A 108 -10.18 3.07 6.36
C SER A 108 -10.53 2.66 4.94
N SER A 109 -11.82 2.52 4.62
CA SER A 109 -12.27 2.16 3.27
C SER A 109 -11.96 3.26 2.26
N GLU A 110 -12.29 4.52 2.57
CA GLU A 110 -11.96 5.66 1.69
C GLU A 110 -10.44 5.80 1.51
N SER A 111 -9.69 5.64 2.59
CA SER A 111 -8.22 5.74 2.56
C SER A 111 -7.56 4.64 1.72
N LEU A 112 -8.07 3.41 1.80
CA LEU A 112 -7.58 2.33 0.95
C LEU A 112 -7.90 2.58 -0.53
N ASP A 113 -9.12 3.03 -0.83
CA ASP A 113 -9.50 3.40 -2.20
C ASP A 113 -8.65 4.58 -2.72
N PHE A 114 -8.27 5.54 -1.86
CA PHE A 114 -7.34 6.62 -2.20
C PHE A 114 -5.98 6.09 -2.66
N TYR A 115 -5.37 5.18 -1.89
CA TYR A 115 -4.09 4.58 -2.26
C TYR A 115 -4.21 3.75 -3.55
N TYR A 116 -5.30 3.00 -3.69
CA TYR A 116 -5.57 2.21 -4.90
C TYR A 116 -5.74 3.11 -6.13
N GLN A 117 -6.34 4.29 -5.96
CA GLN A 117 -6.47 5.27 -7.04
C GLN A 117 -5.11 5.84 -7.46
N ILE A 118 -4.18 6.06 -6.52
CA ILE A 118 -2.81 6.50 -6.86
C ILE A 118 -2.14 5.47 -7.76
N ARG A 119 -2.24 4.18 -7.42
CA ARG A 119 -1.74 3.07 -8.25
C ARG A 119 -2.38 3.08 -9.63
N SER A 120 -3.71 3.21 -9.69
CA SER A 120 -4.46 3.19 -10.95
C SER A 120 -4.08 4.35 -11.87
N ASN A 121 -3.75 5.52 -11.31
CA ASN A 121 -3.35 6.71 -12.06
C ASN A 121 -1.85 6.83 -12.29
N ILE A 122 -1.02 5.87 -11.86
CA ILE A 122 0.43 6.05 -11.76
C ILE A 122 1.09 6.43 -13.08
N THR A 123 0.59 5.91 -14.21
CA THR A 123 1.07 6.18 -15.58
C THR A 123 0.67 7.56 -16.10
N HIS A 124 -0.31 8.21 -15.49
CA HIS A 124 -0.77 9.54 -15.85
C HIS A 124 -0.08 10.64 -15.03
N ARG A 125 0.72 10.27 -14.03
CA ARG A 125 1.48 11.17 -13.16
C ARG A 125 2.81 11.53 -13.80
N GLY A 126 3.16 12.81 -13.76
CA GLY A 126 4.26 13.41 -14.54
C GLY A 126 3.88 14.71 -15.27
N LYS A 127 2.64 15.18 -15.12
CA LYS A 127 2.17 16.47 -15.65
C LYS A 127 2.30 17.61 -14.64
N ALA A 128 2.21 17.29 -13.34
CA ALA A 128 2.50 18.18 -12.22
C ALA A 128 3.63 17.55 -11.39
N VAL A 129 4.82 17.50 -12.00
CA VAL A 129 5.93 16.62 -11.60
C VAL A 129 6.32 16.73 -10.11
N PRO A 130 6.50 17.93 -9.51
CA PRO A 130 6.87 18.02 -8.08
C PRO A 130 5.75 17.54 -7.16
N ASP A 131 4.50 17.92 -7.43
CA ASP A 131 3.34 17.52 -6.61
C ASP A 131 3.08 16.01 -6.70
N ASP A 132 3.24 15.44 -7.89
CA ASP A 132 3.14 13.99 -8.11
C ASP A 132 4.24 13.23 -7.35
N PHE A 133 5.46 13.79 -7.28
CA PHE A 133 6.55 13.21 -6.51
C PHE A 133 6.25 13.19 -5.02
N ASP A 134 5.84 14.32 -4.43
CA ASP A 134 5.55 14.38 -3.00
C ASP A 134 4.34 13.53 -2.61
N LEU A 135 3.29 13.53 -3.43
CA LEU A 135 2.13 12.67 -3.21
C LEU A 135 2.52 11.19 -3.21
N LEU A 136 3.32 10.75 -4.18
CA LEU A 136 3.72 9.35 -4.30
C LEU A 136 4.67 8.94 -3.17
N LYS A 137 5.63 9.79 -2.84
CA LYS A 137 6.58 9.60 -1.73
C LYS A 137 5.84 9.42 -0.41
N ASP A 138 4.94 10.34 -0.08
CA ASP A 138 4.15 10.28 1.15
C ASP A 138 3.26 9.03 1.18
N SER A 139 2.62 8.71 0.04
CA SER A 139 1.72 7.56 -0.04
C SER A 139 2.46 6.23 0.04
N LEU A 140 3.67 6.15 -0.53
CA LEU A 140 4.52 4.97 -0.41
C LEU A 140 4.94 4.77 1.05
N PHE A 141 5.41 5.82 1.71
CA PHE A 141 5.78 5.77 3.12
C PHE A 141 4.60 5.31 3.98
N GLN A 142 3.48 6.02 3.92
CA GLN A 142 2.31 5.73 4.75
C GLN A 142 1.79 4.31 4.53
N LEU A 143 1.58 3.90 3.27
CA LEU A 143 1.04 2.60 2.96
C LEU A 143 2.01 1.47 3.35
N SER A 144 3.32 1.67 3.18
CA SER A 144 4.32 0.67 3.61
C SER A 144 4.27 0.44 5.12
N GLN A 145 4.24 1.52 5.92
CA GLN A 145 4.16 1.43 7.38
C GLN A 145 2.85 0.79 7.85
N ILE A 146 1.72 1.16 7.23
CA ILE A 146 0.41 0.55 7.53
C ILE A 146 0.45 -0.96 7.22
N PHE A 147 1.01 -1.34 6.08
CA PHE A 147 1.05 -2.73 5.65
C PHE A 147 2.00 -3.58 6.50
N ASP A 148 3.14 -3.04 6.94
CA ASP A 148 4.04 -3.70 7.88
C ASP A 148 3.30 -4.04 9.19
N CYS A 149 2.54 -3.10 9.76
CA CYS A 149 1.71 -3.37 10.96
C CYS A 149 0.65 -4.45 10.73
N VAL A 150 0.03 -4.49 9.54
CA VAL A 150 -0.94 -5.54 9.19
C VAL A 150 -0.27 -6.91 9.16
N LEU A 151 0.89 -7.02 8.50
CA LEU A 151 1.63 -8.27 8.40
C LEU A 151 2.11 -8.78 9.76
N GLU A 152 2.64 -7.88 10.61
CA GLU A 152 3.04 -8.22 11.97
C GLU A 152 1.87 -8.78 12.79
N SER A 153 0.70 -8.14 12.72
CA SER A 153 -0.53 -8.63 13.38
C SER A 153 -0.93 -10.01 12.86
N ALA A 154 -0.97 -10.19 11.54
CA ALA A 154 -1.36 -11.45 10.93
C ALA A 154 -0.41 -12.61 11.29
N PHE A 155 0.90 -12.35 11.36
CA PHE A 155 1.88 -13.35 11.79
C PHE A 155 1.79 -13.66 13.29
N ALA A 156 1.46 -12.67 14.13
CA ALA A 156 1.22 -12.89 15.56
C ALA A 156 -0.01 -13.76 15.80
N GLU A 157 -1.11 -13.49 15.11
CA GLU A 157 -2.35 -14.30 15.14
C GLU A 157 -2.09 -15.75 14.71
N ALA A 158 -1.40 -15.94 13.57
CA ALA A 158 -1.07 -17.28 13.08
C ALA A 158 -0.20 -18.07 14.06
N LYS A 159 0.68 -17.39 14.82
CA LYS A 159 1.48 -18.03 15.88
C LYS A 159 0.59 -18.47 17.05
N ALA A 160 -0.32 -17.60 17.51
CA ALA A 160 -1.23 -17.89 18.62
C ALA A 160 -2.17 -19.07 18.31
N SER A 161 -2.68 -19.15 17.08
CA SER A 161 -3.55 -20.26 16.63
C SER A 161 -2.83 -21.60 16.50
N ASN A 162 -1.49 -21.62 16.35
CA ASN A 162 -0.71 -22.87 16.28
C ASN A 162 -0.24 -23.38 17.65
N THR A 163 -0.42 -22.58 18.71
CA THR A 163 -0.10 -22.94 20.10
C THR A 163 -1.33 -23.28 20.95
N SER A 164 -2.53 -23.20 20.37
CA SER A 164 -3.82 -23.56 20.98
C SER A 164 -4.29 -24.91 20.46
#